data_AF-A0AAD7HDJ7-F1
#
_entry.id   AF-A0AAD7HDJ7-F1
#
_cell.length_a   1.000
_cell.length_b   1.000
_cell.length_c   1.000
_cell.angle_alpha   90.00
_cell.angle_beta   90.00
_cell.angle_gamma   90.00
#
_symmetry.space_group_name_H-M   'P 1'
#
loop_
_entity.id
_entity.type
_entity.pdbx_description
1 polymer ?
#
loop_
_entity_poly.entity_id
_entity_poly.type
_entity_poly.pdbx_seq_one_letter_code
_entity_poly.pdbx_strand_id
1 'polypeptide(L)'
;MDPAIVAQDLATQTSFLRKLKFQKVKSKYITAIVSDIDDAAIVAAEDNNALSIMCADEHPDAGAHGRANLKLPESERVGRPRLTIPTAEQRLVHRVTEMQVLADNIEQASAKVQSVKGNVKSGTHELEKLRAERAESEKAVEAAHRNEYGGQRVPLYSQRMASLAFHRSILHITDCQHVSENEIRLTYTVRRRKVSTLTFHPNTKRLATASVVGLDELGVDAAETVDSHIGTNEPMDSSLLYWPWRGQHP
;
A
#
# COMPACT_ATOMS: atom_id res chain seq x y z
N MET A 1 50.78 -0.41 30.48
CA MET A 1 49.47 0.22 30.25
C MET A 1 48.47 -0.53 31.09
N ASP A 2 47.92 0.12 32.12
CA ASP A 2 46.95 -0.51 33.02
C ASP A 2 45.58 -0.58 32.30
N PRO A 3 44.98 -1.78 32.13
CA PRO A 3 43.67 -1.92 31.51
C PRO A 3 42.56 -1.13 32.23
N ALA A 4 42.70 -0.84 33.53
CA ALA A 4 41.72 -0.06 34.28
C ALA A 4 41.66 1.41 33.82
N ILE A 5 42.80 2.01 33.48
CA ILE A 5 42.88 3.40 33.01
C ILE A 5 42.24 3.51 31.61
N VAL A 6 42.50 2.54 30.72
CA VAL A 6 41.90 2.49 29.38
C VAL A 6 40.39 2.30 29.44
N ALA A 7 39.90 1.46 30.37
CA ALA A 7 38.46 1.25 30.57
C ALA A 7 37.76 2.53 31.07
N GLN A 8 38.41 3.29 31.95
CA GLN A 8 37.88 4.56 32.45
C GLN A 8 37.80 5.62 31.34
N ASP A 9 38.81 5.71 30.48
CA ASP A 9 38.80 6.63 29.33
C ASP A 9 37.75 6.25 28.28
N LEU A 10 37.52 4.95 28.04
CA LEU A 10 36.44 4.52 27.16
C LEU A 10 35.06 4.82 27.77
N ALA A 11 34.90 4.70 29.10
CA ALA A 11 33.67 5.05 29.79
C ALA A 11 33.38 6.57 29.72
N THR A 12 34.40 7.41 29.90
CA THR A 12 34.23 8.87 29.78
C THR A 12 33.92 9.26 28.33
N GLN A 13 34.62 8.72 27.33
CA GLN A 13 34.35 8.98 25.92
C GLN A 13 32.93 8.54 25.49
N THR A 14 32.50 7.35 25.91
CA THR A 14 31.15 6.86 25.59
C THR A 14 30.05 7.69 26.26
N SER A 15 30.26 8.15 27.50
CA SER A 15 29.31 9.03 28.18
C SER A 15 29.21 10.42 27.51
N PHE A 16 30.33 10.97 27.05
CA PHE A 16 30.37 12.21 26.27
C PHE A 16 29.63 12.07 24.95
N LEU A 17 29.86 10.98 24.20
CA LEU A 17 29.17 10.71 22.95
C LEU A 17 27.65 10.51 23.15
N ARG A 18 27.22 9.88 24.25
CA ARG A 18 25.80 9.79 24.60
C ARG A 18 25.20 11.17 24.86
N LYS A 19 25.89 12.02 25.64
CA LYS A 19 25.46 13.40 25.93
C LYS A 19 25.36 14.24 24.67
N LEU A 20 26.32 14.10 23.75
CA LEU A 20 26.36 14.84 22.49
C LEU A 20 25.26 14.39 21.52
N LYS A 21 24.98 13.08 21.45
CA LYS A 21 23.83 12.54 20.72
C LYS A 21 22.50 13.05 21.31
N PHE A 22 22.37 13.08 22.63
CA PHE A 22 21.17 13.59 23.30
C PHE A 22 20.92 15.07 22.96
N GLN A 23 21.96 15.91 23.00
CA GLN A 23 21.85 17.32 22.62
C GLN A 23 21.42 17.51 21.15
N LYS A 24 21.97 16.71 20.23
CA LYS A 24 21.61 16.77 18.80
C LYS A 24 20.18 16.30 18.50
N VAL A 25 19.66 15.34 19.27
CA VAL A 25 18.26 14.91 19.17
C VAL A 25 17.34 15.97 19.77
N LYS A 26 17.73 16.54 20.92
CA LYS A 26 16.98 17.61 21.59
C LYS A 26 16.81 18.83 20.69
N SER A 27 17.86 19.29 19.99
CA SER A 27 17.75 20.42 19.07
C SER A 27 16.79 20.14 17.91
N LYS A 28 16.86 18.95 17.31
CA LYS A 28 15.92 18.54 16.25
C LYS A 28 14.47 18.51 16.72
N TYR A 29 14.22 18.02 17.93
CA TYR A 29 12.87 17.96 18.49
C TYR A 29 12.31 19.35 18.79
N ILE A 30 13.14 20.26 19.31
CA ILE A 30 12.77 21.66 19.52
C ILE A 30 12.45 22.33 18.17
N THR A 31 13.29 22.13 17.15
CA THR A 31 13.03 22.71 15.82
C THR A 31 11.74 22.18 15.20
N ALA A 32 11.45 20.88 15.32
CA ALA A 32 10.21 20.29 14.81
C ALA A 32 8.97 20.83 15.52
N ILE A 33 9.00 20.95 16.85
CA ILE A 33 7.88 21.53 17.61
C ILE A 33 7.66 22.99 17.24
N VAL A 34 8.74 23.77 17.11
CA VAL A 34 8.64 25.19 16.79
C VAL A 34 8.16 25.39 15.35
N SER A 35 8.58 24.57 14.38
CA SER A 35 8.08 24.65 13.00
C SER A 35 6.62 24.22 12.87
N ASP A 36 6.17 23.23 13.64
CA ASP A 36 4.79 22.76 13.62
C ASP A 36 3.81 23.80 14.20
N ILE A 37 4.30 24.74 15.03
CA ILE A 37 3.49 25.85 15.59
C ILE A 37 3.30 26.99 14.58
N ASP A 38 4.28 27.26 13.70
CA ASP A 38 4.18 28.30 12.69
C ASP A 38 3.28 27.90 11.50
N ASP A 39 3.14 26.60 11.21
CA ASP A 39 2.27 26.06 10.15
C ASP A 39 0.87 25.61 10.65
N ALA A 40 0.61 25.67 11.96
CA ALA A 40 -0.72 25.37 12.49
C ALA A 40 -1.70 26.49 12.12
N ALA A 41 -2.75 26.15 11.39
CA ALA A 41 -3.86 27.07 11.14
C ALA A 41 -4.34 27.66 12.47
N ILE A 42 -4.18 28.97 12.66
CA ILE A 42 -4.70 29.69 13.81
C ILE A 42 -6.20 29.42 13.83
N VAL A 43 -6.68 28.63 14.80
CA VAL A 43 -8.10 28.38 15.02
C VAL A 43 -8.78 29.74 15.13
N ALA A 44 -9.51 30.13 14.08
CA ALA A 44 -10.18 31.41 14.05
C ALA A 44 -11.26 31.39 15.14
N ALA A 45 -11.48 32.54 15.78
CA ALA A 45 -12.56 32.67 16.77
C ALA A 45 -13.94 32.28 16.19
N GLU A 46 -14.07 32.28 14.87
CA GLU A 46 -15.23 31.82 14.11
C GLU A 46 -15.50 30.31 14.24
N ASP A 47 -14.46 29.47 14.30
CA ASP A 47 -14.61 28.01 14.47
C ASP A 47 -15.10 27.64 15.88
N ASN A 48 -14.71 28.42 16.89
CA ASN A 48 -15.21 28.26 18.27
C ASN A 48 -16.68 28.67 18.41
N ASN A 49 -17.13 29.69 17.67
CA ASN A 49 -18.54 30.07 17.64
C ASN A 49 -19.41 29.00 16.97
N ALA A 50 -18.91 28.33 15.92
CA ALA A 50 -19.63 27.24 15.26
C ALA A 50 -19.86 26.03 16.19
N LEU A 51 -18.87 25.67 17.00
CA LEU A 51 -18.99 24.59 18.00
C LEU A 51 -19.98 24.93 19.13
N SER A 52 -20.08 26.21 19.51
CA SER A 52 -21.05 26.65 20.53
C SER A 52 -22.50 26.56 20.05
N ILE A 53 -22.75 26.70 18.74
CA ILE A 53 -24.11 26.68 18.18
C ILE A 53 -24.60 25.24 18.05
N MET A 54 -23.73 24.28 17.69
CA MET A 54 -24.12 22.88 17.57
C MET A 54 -24.37 22.17 18.91
N CYS A 55 -23.77 22.64 20.01
CA CYS A 55 -24.03 22.11 21.35
C CYS A 55 -25.34 22.63 21.99
N ALA A 56 -25.98 23.65 21.40
CA ALA A 56 -27.19 24.25 21.97
C ALA A 56 -28.49 23.52 21.60
N ASP A 57 -28.48 22.65 20.59
CA ASP A 57 -29.70 22.02 20.05
C ASP A 57 -30.07 20.66 20.68
N GLU A 58 -29.26 20.09 21.58
CA GLU A 58 -29.56 18.77 22.17
C GLU A 58 -30.34 18.77 23.50
N HIS A 59 -30.67 19.92 24.11
CA HIS A 59 -31.50 19.94 25.33
C HIS A 59 -32.41 21.17 25.48
N PRO A 60 -33.65 21.16 24.95
CA PRO A 60 -34.64 22.20 25.21
C PRO A 60 -35.51 21.83 26.42
N ASP A 61 -34.95 21.68 27.62
CA ASP A 61 -35.79 21.60 28.83
C ASP A 61 -35.10 22.00 30.15
N ALA A 62 -34.35 23.11 30.13
CA ALA A 62 -33.94 23.79 31.37
C ALA A 62 -34.53 25.20 31.40
N GLY A 63 -35.86 25.24 31.48
CA GLY A 63 -36.62 26.45 31.74
C GLY A 63 -36.22 27.12 33.05
N ALA A 64 -35.87 28.39 32.93
CA ALA A 64 -36.40 29.48 33.75
C ALA A 64 -36.53 29.25 35.27
N HIS A 65 -35.46 29.49 36.03
CA HIS A 65 -35.60 29.92 37.43
C HIS A 65 -34.76 31.17 37.73
N GLY A 66 -35.44 32.31 37.67
CA GLY A 66 -35.49 33.30 38.74
C GLY A 66 -34.17 33.79 39.35
N ARG A 67 -33.74 34.96 38.88
CA ARG A 67 -32.96 35.91 39.70
C ARG A 67 -33.82 36.31 40.90
N ALA A 68 -33.59 35.67 42.04
CA ALA A 68 -34.05 36.13 43.34
C ALA A 68 -32.88 36.17 44.32
N ASN A 69 -32.59 37.36 44.83
CA ASN A 69 -31.73 37.57 45.99
C ASN A 69 -32.28 36.77 47.17
N LEU A 70 -31.67 35.64 47.50
CA LEU A 70 -31.83 34.99 48.80
C LEU A 70 -30.46 34.83 49.46
N LYS A 71 -30.32 35.46 50.63
CA LYS A 71 -29.33 35.10 51.64
C LYS A 71 -29.46 33.60 51.89
N LEU A 72 -28.48 32.84 51.44
CA LEU A 72 -28.37 31.41 51.73
C LEU A 72 -27.96 31.23 53.20
N PRO A 73 -28.72 30.48 54.02
CA PRO A 73 -28.24 30.02 55.31
C PRO A 73 -27.07 29.04 55.11
N GLU A 74 -26.01 29.28 55.88
CA GLU A 74 -24.71 28.60 55.87
C GLU A 74 -24.75 27.18 56.45
N SER A 75 -25.71 26.35 56.03
CA SER A 75 -25.86 24.98 56.55
C SER A 75 -26.07 23.89 55.51
N GLU A 76 -26.04 24.20 54.21
CA GLU A 76 -26.08 23.20 53.13
C GLU A 76 -24.97 23.40 52.09
N ARG A 77 -23.74 23.60 52.56
CA ARG A 77 -22.59 23.11 51.79
C ARG A 77 -22.51 21.61 52.04
N VAL A 78 -23.32 20.82 51.33
CA VAL A 78 -23.09 19.38 51.21
C VAL A 78 -21.72 19.25 50.57
N GLY A 79 -20.71 19.10 51.44
CA GLY A 79 -19.33 19.02 51.04
C GLY A 79 -19.21 17.89 50.05
N ARG A 80 -18.62 18.18 48.87
CA ARG A 80 -18.20 17.14 47.92
C ARG A 80 -17.60 16.00 48.74
N PRO A 81 -18.00 14.73 48.48
CA PRO A 81 -17.55 13.58 49.26
C PRO A 81 -16.05 13.69 49.44
N ARG A 82 -15.61 14.06 50.65
CA ARG A 82 -14.18 14.20 50.92
C ARG A 82 -13.65 12.80 50.74
N LEU A 83 -12.81 12.60 49.73
CA LEU A 83 -12.11 11.34 49.59
C LEU A 83 -11.47 11.07 50.94
N THR A 84 -11.92 10.01 51.59
CA THR A 84 -11.29 9.61 52.85
C THR A 84 -9.83 9.31 52.52
N ILE A 85 -8.91 9.66 53.42
CA ILE A 85 -7.46 9.44 53.26
C ILE A 85 -7.16 8.03 52.68
N PRO A 86 -7.79 6.93 53.14
CA PRO A 86 -7.52 5.61 52.54
C PRO A 86 -7.98 5.48 51.08
N THR A 87 -9.10 6.13 50.70
CA THR A 87 -9.53 6.16 49.29
C THR A 87 -8.54 6.93 48.42
N ALA A 88 -7.94 7.99 48.94
CA ALA A 88 -6.95 8.78 48.22
C ALA A 88 -5.65 8.00 48.01
N GLU A 89 -5.17 7.30 49.04
CA GLU A 89 -4.01 6.41 48.97
C GLU A 89 -4.23 5.27 47.96
N GLN A 90 -5.40 4.62 47.99
CA GLN A 90 -5.73 3.56 47.04
C GLN A 90 -5.73 4.07 45.59
N ARG A 91 -6.27 5.27 45.34
CA ARG A 91 -6.23 5.89 44.01
C ARG A 91 -4.81 6.24 43.57
N LEU A 92 -3.98 6.72 44.49
CA LEU A 92 -2.58 7.02 44.20
C LEU A 92 -1.83 5.76 43.79
N VAL A 93 -1.96 4.68 44.55
CA VAL A 93 -1.35 3.38 44.22
C VAL A 93 -1.82 2.90 42.85
N HIS A 94 -3.13 2.95 42.59
CA HIS A 94 -3.67 2.57 41.29
C HIS A 94 -3.08 3.40 40.14
N ARG A 95 -3.04 4.73 40.28
CA ARG A 95 -2.44 5.62 39.27
C ARG A 95 -0.96 5.34 39.06
N VAL A 96 -0.20 5.07 40.12
CA VAL A 96 1.22 4.71 40.00
C VAL A 96 1.39 3.38 39.26
N THR A 97 0.53 2.39 39.51
CA THR A 97 0.57 1.12 38.76
C THR A 97 0.21 1.30 37.28
N GLU A 98 -0.81 2.11 36.97
CA GLU A 98 -1.14 2.46 35.58
C GLU A 98 0.01 3.16 34.88
N MET A 99 0.64 4.14 35.55
CA MET A 99 1.80 4.86 35.03
C MET A 99 2.97 3.93 34.75
N GLN A 100 3.23 2.95 35.61
CA GLN A 100 4.29 1.98 35.39
C GLN A 100 4.00 1.12 34.16
N VAL A 101 2.77 0.61 34.02
CA VAL A 101 2.37 -0.19 32.85
C VAL A 101 2.49 0.62 31.55
N LEU A 102 2.09 1.89 31.57
CA LEU A 102 2.24 2.77 30.41
C LEU A 102 3.72 3.05 30.08
N ALA A 103 4.58 3.24 31.10
CA ALA A 103 6.01 3.41 30.89
C ALA A 103 6.65 2.17 30.25
N ASP A 104 6.31 0.97 30.74
CA ASP A 104 6.79 -0.30 30.20
C ASP A 104 6.32 -0.49 28.73
N ASN A 105 5.07 -0.12 28.44
CA ASN A 105 4.52 -0.15 27.08
C ASN A 105 5.24 0.82 26.13
N ILE A 106 5.58 2.03 26.60
CA ILE A 106 6.34 3.02 25.83
C ILE A 106 7.76 2.49 25.54
N GLU A 107 8.42 1.88 26.52
CA GLU A 107 9.73 1.29 26.34
C GLU A 107 9.69 0.14 25.31
N GLN A 108 8.70 -0.75 25.42
CA GLN A 108 8.50 -1.85 24.48
C GLN A 108 8.23 -1.33 23.06
N ALA A 109 7.37 -0.32 22.92
CA ALA A 109 7.07 0.30 21.64
C ALA A 109 8.31 0.96 21.03
N SER A 110 9.10 1.67 21.84
CA SER A 110 10.37 2.28 21.43
C SER A 110 11.38 1.22 20.93
N ALA A 111 11.50 0.09 21.63
CA ALA A 111 12.36 -1.02 21.22
C ALA A 111 11.92 -1.61 19.87
N LYS A 112 10.60 -1.82 19.67
CA LYS A 112 10.04 -2.28 18.38
C LYS A 112 10.32 -1.28 17.26
N VAL A 113 10.13 0.02 17.50
CA VAL A 113 10.44 1.08 16.52
C VAL A 113 11.92 1.08 16.14
N GLN A 114 12.82 0.90 17.11
CA GLN A 114 14.26 0.81 16.82
C GLN A 114 14.61 -0.44 15.99
N SER A 115 14.00 -1.59 16.29
CA SER A 115 14.17 -2.81 15.50
C SER A 115 13.67 -2.64 14.06
N VAL A 116 12.46 -2.11 13.88
CA VAL A 116 11.89 -1.87 12.54
C VAL A 116 12.76 -0.89 11.76
N LYS A 117 13.22 0.19 12.41
CA LYS A 117 14.15 1.15 11.80
C LYS A 117 15.46 0.50 11.35
N GLY A 118 15.98 -0.48 12.10
CA GLY A 118 17.14 -1.28 11.70
C GLY A 118 16.87 -2.08 10.44
N ASN A 119 15.75 -2.81 10.41
CA ASN A 119 15.35 -3.63 9.27
C ASN A 119 15.13 -2.79 8.00
N VAL A 120 14.47 -1.64 8.13
CA VAL A 120 14.27 -0.70 7.00
C VAL A 120 15.59 -0.23 6.45
N LYS A 121 16.58 0.11 7.30
CA LYS A 121 17.91 0.52 6.85
C LYS A 121 18.67 -0.59 6.11
N SER A 122 18.58 -1.82 6.60
CA SER A 122 19.15 -2.99 5.91
C SER A 122 18.50 -3.19 4.55
N GLY A 123 17.17 -3.19 4.52
CA GLY A 123 16.40 -3.33 3.28
C GLY A 123 16.68 -2.23 2.26
N THR A 124 16.84 -0.97 2.70
CA THR A 124 17.21 0.12 1.79
C THR A 124 18.60 -0.09 1.17
N HIS A 125 19.56 -0.58 1.95
CA HIS A 125 20.91 -0.84 1.45
C HIS A 125 20.94 -2.04 0.49
N GLU A 126 20.18 -3.10 0.77
CA GLU A 126 20.04 -4.25 -0.14
C GLU A 126 19.38 -3.84 -1.45
N LEU A 127 18.35 -3.00 -1.39
CA LEU A 127 17.67 -2.47 -2.56
C LEU A 127 18.62 -1.62 -3.43
N GLU A 128 19.41 -0.73 -2.82
CA GLU A 128 20.43 0.04 -3.54
C GLU A 128 21.47 -0.87 -4.22
N LYS A 129 21.92 -1.93 -3.54
CA LYS A 129 22.82 -2.93 -4.13
C LYS A 129 22.19 -3.62 -5.35
N LEU A 130 20.95 -4.09 -5.23
CA LEU A 130 20.22 -4.74 -6.33
C LEU A 130 19.95 -3.78 -7.50
N ARG A 131 19.71 -2.50 -7.24
CA ARG A 131 19.59 -1.48 -8.29
C ARG A 131 20.90 -1.29 -9.05
N ALA A 132 22.04 -1.27 -8.35
CA ALA A 132 23.35 -1.19 -8.98
C ALA A 132 23.63 -2.43 -9.85
N GLU A 133 23.41 -3.63 -9.30
CA GLU A 133 23.57 -4.90 -10.02
C GLU A 133 22.66 -4.98 -11.26
N ARG A 134 21.40 -4.56 -11.14
CA ARG A 134 20.48 -4.46 -12.27
C ARG A 134 21.01 -3.52 -13.35
N ALA A 135 21.44 -2.31 -12.96
CA ALA A 135 21.97 -1.34 -13.91
C ALA A 135 23.23 -1.86 -14.64
N GLU A 136 24.10 -2.59 -13.93
CA GLU A 136 25.27 -3.25 -14.53
C GLU A 136 24.86 -4.38 -15.50
N SER A 137 23.88 -5.22 -15.11
CA SER A 137 23.37 -6.29 -15.97
C SER A 137 22.68 -5.75 -17.23
N GLU A 138 21.88 -4.68 -17.11
CA GLU A 138 21.23 -4.02 -18.24
C GLU A 138 22.29 -3.41 -19.17
N LYS A 139 23.33 -2.77 -18.61
CA LYS A 139 24.46 -2.26 -19.39
C LYS A 139 25.24 -3.39 -20.09
N ALA A 140 25.42 -4.55 -19.45
CA ALA A 140 26.08 -5.70 -20.04
C ALA A 140 25.26 -6.29 -21.19
N VAL A 141 23.94 -6.42 -21.01
CA VAL A 141 23.01 -6.87 -22.06
C VAL A 141 23.01 -5.91 -23.23
N GLU A 142 22.95 -4.60 -22.97
CA GLU A 142 22.99 -3.56 -23.99
C GLU A 142 24.34 -3.59 -24.75
N ALA A 143 25.46 -3.76 -24.05
CA ALA A 143 26.78 -3.88 -24.67
C ALA A 143 26.91 -5.14 -25.52
N ALA A 144 26.41 -6.29 -25.05
CA ALA A 144 26.33 -7.52 -25.84
C ALA A 144 25.48 -7.33 -27.10
N HIS A 145 24.31 -6.69 -26.95
CA HIS A 145 23.42 -6.41 -28.06
C HIS A 145 24.07 -5.46 -29.10
N ARG A 146 24.84 -4.45 -28.66
CA ARG A 146 25.57 -3.55 -29.58
C ARG A 146 26.68 -4.26 -30.34
N ASN A 147 27.37 -5.20 -29.69
CA ASN A 147 28.47 -5.95 -30.31
C ASN A 147 27.97 -7.01 -31.30
N GLU A 148 26.81 -7.63 -31.04
CA GLU A 148 26.22 -8.64 -31.93
C GLU A 148 25.42 -8.05 -33.09
N TYR A 149 24.85 -6.84 -32.92
CA TYR A 149 23.95 -6.23 -33.89
C TYR A 149 24.40 -4.83 -34.30
N GLY A 150 25.44 -4.79 -35.13
CA GLY A 150 25.59 -3.69 -36.09
C GLY A 150 24.40 -3.68 -37.06
N GLY A 151 23.27 -3.08 -36.64
CA GLY A 151 22.17 -2.68 -37.53
C GLY A 151 21.06 -3.70 -37.81
N GLN A 152 20.99 -4.85 -37.15
CA GLN A 152 19.86 -5.77 -37.38
C GLN A 152 18.72 -5.47 -36.42
N ARG A 153 17.66 -4.87 -36.99
CA ARG A 153 16.32 -4.88 -36.40
C ARG A 153 16.07 -6.26 -35.81
N VAL A 154 15.64 -6.31 -34.54
CA VAL A 154 15.02 -7.51 -33.95
C VAL A 154 14.13 -8.12 -35.04
N PRO A 155 14.40 -9.34 -35.53
CA PRO A 155 13.66 -9.88 -36.65
C PRO A 155 12.18 -9.74 -36.36
N LEU A 156 11.40 -9.18 -37.28
CA LEU A 156 9.96 -8.92 -37.07
C LEU A 156 9.22 -10.15 -36.51
N TYR A 157 9.73 -11.34 -36.84
CA TYR A 157 9.31 -12.61 -36.28
C TYR A 157 9.45 -12.68 -34.74
N SER A 158 10.60 -12.35 -34.15
CA SER A 158 10.79 -12.44 -32.69
C SER A 158 9.99 -11.37 -31.94
N GLN A 159 9.84 -10.17 -32.50
CA GLN A 159 8.92 -9.16 -31.93
C GLN A 159 7.47 -9.65 -31.94
N ARG A 160 7.03 -10.24 -33.06
CA ARG A 160 5.68 -10.83 -33.17
C ARG A 160 5.50 -12.00 -32.20
N MET A 161 6.50 -12.86 -32.04
CA MET A 161 6.47 -13.95 -31.07
C MET A 161 6.41 -13.42 -29.63
N ALA A 162 7.16 -12.37 -29.29
CA ALA A 162 7.12 -11.73 -27.98
C ALA A 162 5.74 -11.11 -27.70
N SER A 163 5.16 -10.42 -28.68
CA SER A 163 3.81 -9.87 -28.60
C SER A 163 2.76 -10.97 -28.42
N LEU A 164 2.85 -12.08 -29.17
CA LEU A 164 1.94 -13.22 -28.99
C LEU A 164 2.11 -13.89 -27.63
N ALA A 165 3.34 -14.05 -27.14
CA ALA A 165 3.62 -14.57 -25.81
C ALA A 165 3.02 -13.67 -24.72
N PHE A 166 3.14 -12.35 -24.88
CA PHE A 166 2.53 -11.37 -23.99
C PHE A 166 1.00 -11.44 -24.00
N HIS A 167 0.37 -11.51 -25.18
CA HIS A 167 -1.08 -11.68 -25.29
C HIS A 167 -1.56 -12.99 -24.67
N ARG A 168 -0.83 -14.10 -24.86
CA ARG A 168 -1.13 -15.38 -24.19
C ARG A 168 -1.07 -15.25 -22.67
N SER A 169 -0.07 -14.53 -22.15
CA SER A 169 0.08 -14.28 -20.71
C SER A 169 -1.08 -13.49 -20.14
N ILE A 170 -1.49 -12.38 -20.79
CA ILE A 170 -2.64 -11.56 -20.37
C ILE A 170 -3.93 -12.38 -20.31
N LEU A 171 -4.15 -13.22 -21.31
CA LEU A 171 -5.35 -14.04 -21.39
C LEU A 171 -5.27 -15.32 -20.55
N HIS A 172 -4.16 -15.54 -19.83
CA HIS A 172 -3.89 -16.78 -19.09
C HIS A 172 -4.03 -18.05 -19.96
N ILE A 173 -3.67 -17.96 -21.25
CA ILE A 173 -3.58 -19.09 -22.16
C ILE A 173 -2.31 -19.87 -21.81
N THR A 174 -2.49 -21.07 -21.27
CA THR A 174 -1.39 -21.96 -20.91
C THR A 174 -0.96 -22.87 -22.05
N ASP A 175 -1.89 -23.28 -22.92
CA ASP A 175 -1.58 -24.15 -24.05
C ASP A 175 -2.46 -23.82 -25.25
N CYS A 176 -1.93 -24.02 -26.45
CA CYS A 176 -2.60 -23.82 -27.72
C CYS A 176 -2.22 -24.98 -28.64
N GLN A 177 -3.18 -25.88 -28.87
CA GLN A 177 -3.00 -27.06 -29.71
C GLN A 177 -3.78 -26.89 -31.01
N HIS A 178 -3.09 -27.08 -32.13
CA HIS A 178 -3.71 -27.14 -33.44
C HIS A 178 -4.07 -28.59 -33.75
N VAL A 179 -5.33 -28.97 -33.51
CA VAL A 179 -5.80 -30.37 -33.62
C VAL A 179 -5.99 -30.77 -35.08
N SER A 180 -6.50 -29.84 -35.89
CA SER A 180 -6.65 -29.98 -37.34
C SER A 180 -6.56 -28.60 -37.99
N GLU A 181 -6.50 -28.54 -39.33
CA GLU A 181 -6.48 -27.28 -40.10
C GLU A 181 -7.63 -26.33 -39.73
N ASN A 182 -8.74 -26.88 -39.27
CA ASN A 182 -9.94 -26.14 -38.93
C ASN A 182 -10.25 -26.16 -37.42
N GLU A 183 -9.39 -26.72 -36.58
CA GLU A 183 -9.66 -26.86 -35.14
C GLU A 183 -8.47 -26.41 -34.29
N ILE A 184 -8.73 -25.41 -33.44
CA ILE A 184 -7.77 -24.89 -32.47
C ILE A 184 -8.33 -25.12 -31.07
N ARG A 185 -7.54 -25.77 -30.23
CA ARG A 185 -7.84 -25.99 -28.82
C ARG A 185 -6.99 -25.08 -27.96
N LEU A 186 -7.65 -24.26 -27.14
CA LEU A 186 -7.03 -23.30 -26.23
C LEU A 186 -7.28 -23.75 -24.79
N THR A 187 -6.21 -23.86 -24.00
CA THR A 187 -6.32 -24.18 -22.58
C THR A 187 -5.99 -22.96 -21.75
N TYR A 188 -6.94 -22.54 -20.91
CA TYR A 188 -6.84 -21.38 -20.04
C TYR A 188 -6.74 -21.79 -18.58
N THR A 189 -6.03 -20.99 -17.78
CA THR A 189 -6.00 -21.14 -16.33
C THR A 189 -6.84 -20.05 -15.68
N VAL A 190 -8.10 -20.35 -15.37
CA VAL A 190 -9.01 -19.40 -14.68
C VAL A 190 -9.68 -20.10 -13.51
N ARG A 191 -9.10 -19.98 -12.30
CA ARG A 191 -9.48 -20.66 -11.04
C ARG A 191 -9.46 -22.21 -11.08
N ARG A 192 -9.85 -22.82 -12.20
CA ARG A 192 -9.70 -24.22 -12.62
C ARG A 192 -9.21 -24.23 -14.08
N ARG A 193 -8.64 -25.35 -14.53
CA ARG A 193 -8.23 -25.50 -15.94
C ARG A 193 -9.49 -25.58 -16.82
N LYS A 194 -9.59 -24.70 -17.81
CA LYS A 194 -10.69 -24.66 -18.77
C LYS A 194 -10.16 -24.86 -20.17
N VAL A 195 -10.93 -25.58 -20.99
CA VAL A 195 -10.53 -25.88 -22.37
C VAL A 195 -11.59 -25.32 -23.30
N SER A 196 -11.21 -24.41 -24.18
CA SER A 196 -12.07 -23.90 -25.25
C SER A 196 -11.62 -24.50 -26.58
N THR A 197 -12.55 -25.06 -27.34
CA THR A 197 -12.29 -25.58 -28.68
C THR A 197 -12.96 -24.66 -29.69
N LEU A 198 -12.18 -24.14 -30.63
CA LEU A 198 -12.62 -23.28 -31.71
C LEU A 198 -12.55 -24.06 -33.02
N THR A 199 -13.69 -24.21 -33.70
CA THR A 199 -13.79 -24.90 -34.99
C THR A 199 -14.14 -23.88 -36.05
N PHE A 200 -13.40 -23.88 -37.16
CA PHE A 200 -13.55 -22.95 -38.26
C PHE A 200 -14.16 -23.64 -39.49
N HIS A 201 -14.89 -22.87 -40.29
CA HIS A 201 -15.32 -23.34 -41.60
C HIS A 201 -14.11 -23.47 -42.53
N PRO A 202 -13.98 -24.60 -43.27
CA PRO A 202 -12.89 -24.80 -44.21
C PRO A 202 -12.77 -23.62 -45.16
N ASN A 203 -11.55 -23.14 -45.40
CA ASN A 203 -11.20 -22.10 -46.38
C ASN A 203 -11.80 -20.70 -46.17
N THR A 204 -12.65 -20.47 -45.15
CA THR A 204 -13.32 -19.18 -44.99
C THR A 204 -12.80 -18.36 -43.81
N LYS A 205 -11.91 -18.93 -42.98
CA LYS A 205 -11.44 -18.34 -41.71
C LYS A 205 -12.57 -17.86 -40.78
N ARG A 206 -13.81 -18.29 -41.03
CA ARG A 206 -14.97 -17.98 -40.20
C ARG A 206 -15.07 -19.02 -39.12
N LEU A 207 -15.28 -18.58 -37.88
CA LEU A 207 -15.59 -19.46 -36.77
C LEU A 207 -16.95 -20.13 -37.07
N ALA A 208 -16.94 -21.45 -37.11
CA ALA A 208 -18.14 -22.26 -37.33
C ALA A 208 -18.82 -22.58 -36.00
N THR A 209 -18.02 -23.04 -35.03
CA THR A 209 -18.49 -23.39 -33.70
C THR A 209 -17.41 -23.09 -32.67
N ALA A 210 -17.84 -22.80 -31.45
CA ALA A 210 -16.95 -22.76 -30.29
C ALA A 210 -17.60 -23.51 -29.14
N SER A 211 -16.82 -24.32 -28.44
CA SER A 211 -17.27 -25.04 -27.26
C SER A 211 -16.33 -24.71 -26.10
N VAL A 212 -16.90 -24.54 -24.91
CA VAL A 212 -16.14 -24.26 -23.70
C VAL A 212 -16.44 -25.33 -22.67
N VAL A 213 -15.42 -26.09 -22.30
CA VAL A 213 -15.52 -27.16 -21.31
C VAL A 213 -15.07 -26.65 -19.95
N GLY A 214 -15.86 -26.93 -18.90
CA GLY A 214 -15.55 -26.60 -17.50
C GLY A 214 -16.19 -25.31 -16.98
N LEU A 215 -17.05 -24.64 -17.76
CA LEU A 215 -17.92 -23.56 -17.26
C LEU A 215 -19.19 -24.10 -16.59
N ASP A 216 -19.67 -25.26 -17.02
CA ASP A 216 -20.85 -25.93 -16.45
C ASP A 216 -20.69 -26.21 -14.96
N GLU A 217 -19.47 -26.55 -14.52
CA GLU A 217 -19.15 -26.74 -13.09
C GLU A 217 -19.35 -25.49 -12.22
N LEU A 218 -19.38 -24.31 -12.85
CA LEU A 218 -19.60 -23.02 -12.19
C LEU A 218 -21.04 -22.54 -12.34
N GLY A 219 -21.91 -23.32 -13.00
CA GLY A 219 -23.30 -22.94 -13.27
C GLY A 219 -23.45 -21.77 -14.25
N VAL A 220 -22.44 -21.53 -15.09
CA VAL A 220 -22.47 -20.48 -16.10
C VAL A 220 -22.72 -21.11 -17.46
N ASP A 221 -23.90 -20.87 -18.02
CA ASP A 221 -24.20 -21.22 -19.42
C ASP A 221 -23.59 -20.16 -20.36
N ALA A 222 -22.65 -20.60 -21.19
CA ALA A 222 -21.97 -19.75 -22.16
C ALA A 222 -22.48 -19.94 -23.60
N ALA A 223 -23.41 -20.88 -23.84
CA ALA A 223 -23.86 -21.24 -25.19
C ALA A 223 -24.43 -20.04 -25.94
N GLU A 224 -25.37 -19.31 -25.33
CA GLU A 224 -26.01 -18.15 -25.95
C GLU A 224 -25.02 -17.01 -26.26
N THR A 225 -24.07 -16.77 -25.34
CA THR A 225 -23.04 -15.74 -25.55
C THR A 225 -22.11 -16.12 -26.69
N VAL A 226 -21.70 -17.40 -26.74
CA VAL A 226 -20.86 -17.94 -27.80
C VAL A 226 -21.56 -17.86 -29.14
N ASP A 227 -22.81 -18.28 -29.24
CA ASP A 227 -23.59 -18.25 -30.49
C ASP A 227 -23.79 -16.83 -31.01
N SER A 228 -24.06 -15.87 -30.11
CA SER A 228 -24.13 -14.44 -30.43
C SER A 228 -22.81 -13.92 -31.02
N HIS A 229 -21.67 -14.36 -30.50
CA HIS A 229 -20.34 -13.96 -31.00
C HIS A 229 -19.95 -14.68 -32.30
N ILE A 230 -20.42 -15.91 -32.51
CA ILE A 230 -20.24 -16.63 -33.80
C ILE A 230 -21.02 -15.90 -34.90
N GLY A 231 -22.25 -15.46 -34.62
CA GLY A 231 -23.09 -14.73 -35.58
C GLY A 231 -22.50 -13.39 -36.03
N THR A 232 -21.76 -12.72 -35.15
CA THR A 232 -21.09 -11.43 -35.43
C THR A 232 -19.68 -11.59 -36.00
N ASN A 233 -19.16 -12.83 -36.09
CA ASN A 233 -17.84 -13.09 -36.61
C ASN A 233 -17.81 -13.00 -38.15
N GLU A 234 -17.64 -11.78 -38.64
CA GLU A 234 -17.27 -11.53 -40.03
C GLU A 234 -15.81 -11.94 -40.27
N PRO A 235 -15.49 -12.58 -41.40
CA PRO A 235 -14.11 -12.85 -41.73
C PRO A 235 -13.39 -11.50 -41.81
N MET A 236 -12.42 -11.26 -40.91
CA MET A 236 -11.58 -10.08 -41.03
C MET A 236 -11.01 -10.06 -42.43
N ASP A 237 -11.34 -9.01 -43.19
CA ASP A 237 -10.79 -8.81 -44.51
C ASP A 237 -9.26 -8.86 -44.37
N SER A 238 -8.65 -9.81 -45.04
CA SER A 238 -7.20 -10.01 -45.00
C SER A 238 -6.42 -8.76 -45.42
N SER A 239 -7.09 -7.81 -46.08
CA SER A 239 -6.58 -6.47 -46.39
C SER A 239 -6.31 -5.63 -45.13
N LEU A 240 -7.07 -5.79 -44.04
CA LEU A 240 -6.91 -5.05 -42.77
C LEU A 240 -5.82 -5.63 -41.88
N LEU A 241 -5.38 -6.87 -42.10
CA LEU A 241 -4.20 -7.44 -41.43
C LEU A 241 -2.88 -6.93 -42.03
N TYR A 242 -2.95 -6.27 -43.19
CA TYR A 242 -1.90 -5.44 -43.75
C TYR A 242 -2.15 -3.97 -43.39
N TRP A 243 -2.09 -3.61 -42.10
CA TRP A 243 -1.86 -2.21 -41.76
C TRP A 243 -0.49 -1.81 -42.31
N PRO A 244 -0.40 -0.92 -43.32
CA PRO A 244 0.88 -0.36 -43.65
C PRO A 244 1.27 0.51 -42.46
N TRP A 245 2.38 0.18 -41.82
CA TRP A 245 3.05 1.07 -40.89
C TRP A 245 3.55 2.27 -41.70
N ARG A 246 2.64 3.16 -42.13
CA ARG A 246 2.99 4.46 -42.70
C ARG A 246 3.52 5.28 -41.54
N GLY A 247 4.83 5.19 -41.35
CA GLY A 247 5.57 6.26 -40.69
C GLY A 247 5.32 7.55 -41.48
N GLN A 248 4.41 8.38 -40.97
CA GLN A 248 4.31 9.78 -41.33
C GLN A 248 4.84 10.58 -40.14
N HIS A 249 6.14 10.84 -40.18
CA HIS A 249 6.70 12.11 -39.76
C HIS A 249 7.56 12.61 -40.93
N PRO A 250 7.43 13.90 -41.25
CA PRO A 250 8.45 14.85 -40.81
C PRO A 250 8.09 15.51 -39.48
#